data_AF-A0A3D2EJZ2-F1
#
_entry.id   AF-A0A3D2EJZ2-F1
#
_cell.length_a   1.000
_cell.length_b   1.000
_cell.length_c   1.000
_cell.angle_alpha   90.00
_cell.angle_beta   90.00
_cell.angle_gamma   90.00
#
_symmetry.space_group_name_H-M   'P 1'
#
loop_
_entity.id
_entity.type
_entity.pdbx_description
1 polymer ?
#
loop_
_entity_poly.entity_id
_entity_poly.type
_entity_poly.pdbx_seq_one_letter_code
_entity_poly.pdbx_strand_id
1 'polypeptide(L)' 'HKGIIIGKQGTMLRKIGQSARRDIEEMLEEKVNLQLWVKVRRDWRDSDLLLKNYGYNPKDNE' A
#
# COMPACT_ATOMS: atom_id res chain seq x y z
N HIS A 1 0.38 13.77 5.45
CA HIS A 1 -0.03 12.38 5.17
C HIS A 1 0.88 11.32 5.79
N LYS A 2 2.21 11.32 5.58
CA LYS A 2 3.11 10.26 6.10
C LYS A 2 2.91 9.94 7.60
N GLY A 3 2.85 10.96 8.46
CA GLY A 3 2.64 10.76 9.89
C GLY A 3 1.27 10.14 10.24
N ILE A 4 0.22 10.46 9.47
CA ILE A 4 -1.13 9.89 9.66
C ILE A 4 -1.12 8.40 9.34
N ILE A 5 -0.48 8.01 8.23
CA ILE A 5 -0.39 6.60 7.79
C ILE A 5 0.43 5.77 8.79
N ILE A 6 1.52 6.34 9.32
CA ILE A 6 2.35 5.66 10.31
C ILE A 6 1.59 5.55 11.65
N GLY A 7 0.95 6.64 12.09
CA GLY A 7 0.30 6.74 13.39
C GLY A 7 1.31 6.89 14.54
N LYS A 8 0.81 7.22 15.75
CA LYS A 8 1.65 7.34 16.94
C LYS A 8 2.34 6.00 17.21
N GLN A 9 3.68 6.01 17.28
CA GLN A 9 4.49 4.80 17.45
C GLN A 9 4.26 3.70 16.40
N GLY A 10 3.81 4.06 15.19
CA GLY A 10 3.59 3.08 14.12
C GLY A 10 2.28 2.27 14.25
N THR A 11 1.40 2.65 15.18
CA THR A 11 0.16 1.90 15.49
C THR A 11 -0.75 1.75 14.27
N MET A 12 -0.89 2.80 13.46
CA MET A 12 -1.75 2.75 12.27
C MET A 12 -1.16 1.85 11.18
N LEU A 13 0.15 1.96 10.91
CA LEU A 13 0.83 1.09 9.95
C LEU A 13 0.75 -0.39 10.36
N ARG A 14 0.89 -0.67 11.67
CA ARG A 14 0.71 -2.02 12.21
C ARG A 14 -0.71 -2.54 12.01
N LYS A 15 -1.73 -1.70 12.19
CA LYS A 15 -3.13 -2.09 11.99
C LYS A 15 -3.42 -2.41 10.52
N ILE A 16 -2.94 -1.57 9.60
CA ILE A 16 -3.03 -1.79 8.15
C ILE A 16 -2.35 -3.11 7.77
N GLY A 17 -1.09 -3.30 8.20
CA GLY A 17 -0.34 -4.51 7.90
C GLY A 17 -0.98 -5.78 8.47
N GLN A 18 -1.54 -5.73 9.68
CA GLN A 18 -2.23 -6.88 10.27
C GLN A 18 -3.49 -7.27 9.50
N SER A 19 -4.32 -6.28 9.11
CA SER A 19 -5.53 -6.54 8.33
C SER A 19 -5.18 -7.12 6.96
N ALA A 20 -4.30 -6.44 6.21
CA ALA A 20 -3.91 -6.88 4.87
C ALA A 20 -3.21 -8.25 4.88
N ARG A 21 -2.35 -8.52 5.87
CA ARG A 21 -1.69 -9.83 6.00
C ARG A 21 -2.73 -10.94 6.21
N ARG A 22 -3.75 -10.72 7.04
CA ARG A 22 -4.80 -11.71 7.26
C ARG A 22 -5.51 -12.07 5.95
N ASP A 23 -5.93 -11.06 5.19
CA ASP A 23 -6.62 -11.28 3.92
C ASP A 23 -5.73 -12.02 2.90
N ILE A 24 -4.43 -11.72 2.87
CA ILE A 24 -3.47 -12.41 2.01
C ILE A 24 -3.24 -13.85 2.47
N GLU A 25 -3.09 -14.11 3.77
CA GLU A 25 -2.94 -15.47 4.32
C GLU A 25 -4.18 -16.33 4.03
N GLU A 26 -5.38 -15.75 4.10
CA GLU A 26 -6.64 -16.43 3.76
C GLU A 26 -6.69 -16.76 2.26
N MET A 27 -6.24 -15.86 1.39
CA MET A 27 -6.21 -16.08 -0.06
C MET A 27 -5.16 -17.11 -0.51
N LEU A 28 -3.99 -17.13 0.16
CA LEU A 28 -2.87 -18.00 -0.20
C LEU A 28 -2.86 -19.34 0.56
N GLU A 29 -3.72 -19.48 1.57
CA GLU A 29 -3.76 -20.62 2.50
C GLU A 29 -2.41 -20.91 3.20
N GLU A 30 -1.57 -19.88 3.34
CA GLU A 30 -0.19 -20.00 3.82
C GLU A 30 0.21 -18.86 4.76
N LYS A 31 1.27 -19.06 5.54
CA LYS A 31 1.79 -18.02 6.44
C LYS A 31 2.60 -16.97 5.68
N VAL A 32 2.36 -15.69 5.99
CA VAL A 32 2.97 -14.56 5.28
C VAL A 32 3.66 -13.62 6.24
N ASN A 33 4.91 -13.25 5.94
CA ASN A 33 5.63 -12.18 6.63
C ASN A 33 5.60 -10.88 5.80
N LEU A 34 4.58 -10.03 6.04
CA LEU A 34 4.38 -8.80 5.29
C LEU A 34 5.18 -7.63 5.88
N GLN A 35 6.17 -7.13 5.13
CA GLN A 35 6.95 -5.94 5.47
C GLN A 35 6.48 -4.71 4.67
N LEU A 36 6.24 -3.59 5.35
CA LEU A 36 5.70 -2.37 4.75
C LEU A 36 6.56 -1.14 5.06
N TRP A 37 6.70 -0.24 4.09
CA TRP A 37 7.39 1.04 4.24
C TRP A 37 6.57 2.19 3.67
N VAL A 38 6.52 3.31 4.39
CA VAL A 38 5.84 4.52 3.92
C VAL A 38 6.83 5.48 3.26
N LYS A 39 6.69 5.66 1.95
CA LYS A 39 7.46 6.63 1.15
C LYS A 39 6.55 7.78 0.69
N VAL A 40 7.08 9.00 0.66
CA VAL A 40 6.36 10.16 0.11
C VAL A 40 6.91 10.44 -1.27
N ARG A 41 6.01 10.48 -2.26
CA ARG A 41 6.26 10.98 -3.61
C ARG A 41 5.39 12.22 -3.78
N ARG A 42 5.98 13.36 -4.10
CA ARG A 42 5.22 14.60 -4.36
C ARG A 42 4.45 14.44 -5.66
N ASP A 43 3.22 14.93 -5.68
CA ASP A 43 2.37 15.06 -6.87
C ASP A 43 2.29 13.78 -7.73
N TRP A 44 2.35 12.61 -7.09
CA TRP A 44 2.42 11.32 -7.79
C TRP A 44 1.16 11.01 -8.60
N ARG A 45 0.03 11.63 -8.24
CA ARG A 45 -1.24 11.49 -8.96
C ARG A 45 -1.27 12.27 -10.27
N ASP A 46 -0.39 13.25 -10.44
CA ASP A 46 -0.28 14.06 -11.66
C ASP A 46 0.82 13.54 -12.59
N SER A 47 1.47 12.42 -12.22
CA SER A 47 2.55 11.81 -13.00
C SER A 47 2.05 10.54 -13.68
N ASP A 48 1.83 10.63 -15.00
CA ASP A 48 1.43 9.48 -15.83
C ASP A 48 2.37 8.28 -15.67
N LEU A 49 3.67 8.56 -15.55
CA LEU A 49 4.68 7.53 -15.31
C LEU A 49 4.47 6.81 -13.97
N LEU A 50 4.23 7.54 -12.89
CA LEU A 50 4.03 6.94 -11.57
C LEU A 50 2.69 6.20 -11.49
N LEU A 51 1.63 6.76 -12.07
CA LEU A 51 0.33 6.10 -12.16
C LEU A 51 0.45 4.76 -12.90
N LYS A 52 1.10 4.76 -14.07
CA LYS A 52 1.36 3.52 -14.82
C LYS A 52 2.15 2.51 -14.00
N ASN A 53 3.20 2.94 -13.29
CA ASN A 53 4.01 2.06 -12.44
C ASN A 53 3.24 1.48 -11.25
N TYR A 54 2.15 2.12 -10.82
CA TYR A 54 1.27 1.62 -9.75
C TYR A 54 0.09 0.79 -10.28
N GLY A 55 0.03 0.53 -11.58
CA GLY A 55 -1.06 -0.24 -12.20
C GLY A 55 -2.33 0.57 -12.50
N TYR A 56 -2.25 1.91 -12.46
CA TYR A 56 -3.37 2.79 -12.82
C TYR A 56 -3.23 3.33 -14.25
N ASN A 57 -3.11 2.43 -15.24
CA ASN A 57 -3.05 2.85 -16.64
C ASN A 57 -4.48 3.14 -17.15
N PRO A 58 -4.78 4.37 -17.62
CA PRO A 58 -6.12 4.72 -18.09
C PRO A 58 -6.66 3.81 -19.20
N LYS A 59 -5.77 3.22 -20.01
CA LYS A 59 -6.11 2.34 -21.12
C LYS A 59 -6.53 0.92 -20.69
N ASP A 60 -6.36 0.56 -19.42
CA ASP A 60 -6.77 -0.76 -18.92
C ASP A 60 -8.28 -0.82 -18.62
N ASN A 61 -8.99 0.32 -18.71
CA ASN A 61 -10.45 0.42 -18.55
C ASN A 61 -11.21 0.49 -19.88
N GLU A 62 -10.53 0.29 -21.02
CA GLU A 62 -11.11 0.12 -22.37
C GLU A 62 -11.01 -1.35 -22.80
#